data_AF-A0A550HBF4-F1
#
_entry.id   AF-A0A550HBF4-F1
#
_cell.length_a   1.000
_cell.length_b   1.000
_cell.length_c   1.000
_cell.angle_alpha   90.00
_cell.angle_beta   90.00
_cell.angle_gamma   90.00
#
_symmetry.space_group_name_H-M   'P 1'
#
loop_
_entity.id
_entity.type
_entity.pdbx_description
1 polymer ?
#
loop_
_entity_poly.entity_id
_entity_poly.type
_entity_poly.pdbx_seq_one_letter_code
_entity_poly.pdbx_strand_id
1 'polypeptide(L)'
;MSQVIECQCEVCVKACSHRPGWFLPGQIEDVAKFLNMELKDFFDKYLSIEWWSGKESGGKDIFVIAPAVVGYEGEMAPCDPRGRCTFLTKDNLCQIHPVKPFECAVYHHDMASDVGKNLHKELAVSWIRFHQQVVELWGGEPEAREPESFLDMWPVGMTM
;
A
#
# COMPACT_ATOMS: atom_id res chain seq x y z
N MET A 1 -6.93 -8.01 24.58
CA MET A 1 -7.43 -7.95 23.18
C MET A 1 -7.75 -6.50 22.90
N SER A 2 -6.91 -5.79 22.15
CA SER A 2 -7.17 -4.38 21.82
C SER A 2 -8.41 -4.31 20.93
N GLN A 3 -9.36 -3.43 21.26
CA GLN A 3 -10.52 -3.19 20.42
C GLN A 3 -10.05 -2.72 19.05
N VAL A 4 -10.45 -3.44 18.00
CA VAL A 4 -10.29 -2.98 16.63
C VAL A 4 -11.31 -1.86 16.45
N ILE A 5 -10.84 -0.60 16.44
CA ILE A 5 -11.70 0.58 16.26
C ILE A 5 -12.13 0.61 14.79
N GLU A 6 -13.44 0.59 14.55
CA GLU A 6 -14.00 0.70 13.20
C GLU A 6 -13.52 1.99 12.52
N CYS A 7 -13.01 1.87 11.29
CA CYS A 7 -12.52 2.99 10.48
C CYS A 7 -13.65 3.81 9.83
N GLN A 8 -14.71 4.14 10.58
CA GLN A 8 -15.83 4.93 10.08
C GLN A 8 -15.67 6.45 10.32
N CYS A 9 -14.62 6.88 11.03
CA CYS A 9 -14.40 8.31 11.24
C CYS A 9 -13.93 9.01 9.95
N GLU A 10 -14.24 10.30 9.82
CA GLU A 10 -13.90 11.10 8.65
C GLU A 10 -12.40 11.08 8.33
N VAL A 11 -11.54 10.99 9.34
CA VAL A 11 -10.08 10.94 9.16
C VAL A 11 -9.64 9.63 8.50
N CYS A 12 -10.18 8.48 8.93
CA CYS A 12 -9.86 7.20 8.33
C CYS A 12 -10.36 7.12 6.88
N VAL A 13 -11.58 7.59 6.62
CA VAL A 13 -12.14 7.65 5.25
C VAL A 13 -11.30 8.57 4.36
N LYS A 14 -10.86 9.72 4.89
CA LYS A 14 -9.98 10.65 4.16
C LYS A 14 -8.62 10.05 3.85
N ALA A 15 -8.02 9.32 4.79
CA ALA A 15 -6.77 8.59 4.54
C ALA A 15 -6.95 7.54 3.43
N CYS A 16 -8.00 6.70 3.54
CA CYS A 16 -8.31 5.68 2.54
C CYS A 16 -8.71 6.24 1.16
N SER A 17 -9.13 7.50 1.08
CA SER A 17 -9.41 8.17 -0.20
C SER A 17 -8.19 8.90 -0.78
N HIS A 18 -7.07 8.93 -0.05
CA HIS A 18 -5.85 9.61 -0.47
C HIS A 18 -4.69 8.65 -0.77
N ARG A 19 -4.34 7.76 0.16
CA ARG A 19 -3.29 6.75 -0.02
C ARG A 19 -3.47 5.62 1.00
N PRO A 20 -3.60 4.37 0.56
CA PRO A 20 -3.63 3.23 1.48
C PRO A 20 -2.28 3.05 2.18
N GLY A 21 -2.31 2.52 3.40
CA GLY A 21 -1.11 2.17 4.14
C GLY A 21 -0.55 0.79 3.75
N TRP A 22 0.73 0.59 4.03
CA TRP A 22 1.50 -0.61 3.68
C TRP A 22 1.25 -1.80 4.59
N PHE A 23 1.38 -2.99 4.02
CA PHE A 23 1.39 -4.25 4.75
C PHE A 23 2.75 -4.49 5.39
N LEU A 24 2.75 -5.21 6.51
CA LEU A 24 3.90 -6.01 6.93
C LEU A 24 4.01 -7.27 6.07
N PRO A 25 5.22 -7.81 5.88
CA PRO A 25 5.39 -9.14 5.29
C PRO A 25 4.54 -10.19 6.03
N GLY A 26 3.91 -11.09 5.26
CA GLY A 26 2.99 -12.11 5.77
C GLY A 26 1.53 -11.68 5.92
N GLN A 27 1.22 -10.38 5.91
CA GLN A 27 -0.18 -9.94 6.05
C GLN A 27 -1.01 -10.14 4.77
N ILE A 28 -0.38 -10.13 3.60
CA ILE A 28 -1.11 -10.26 2.33
C ILE A 28 -1.74 -11.65 2.19
N GLU A 29 -1.13 -12.67 2.78
CA GLU A 29 -1.65 -14.03 2.89
C GLU A 29 -2.86 -14.11 3.83
N ASP A 30 -2.83 -13.38 4.95
CA ASP A 30 -3.97 -13.30 5.87
C ASP A 30 -5.18 -12.64 5.19
N VAL A 31 -4.96 -11.60 4.37
CA VAL A 31 -6.05 -10.95 3.63
C VAL A 31 -6.57 -11.84 2.50
N ALA A 32 -5.68 -12.47 1.72
CA ALA A 32 -6.07 -13.41 0.68
C ALA A 32 -6.93 -14.55 1.26
N LYS A 33 -6.52 -15.11 2.41
CA LYS A 33 -7.28 -16.12 3.15
C LYS A 33 -8.62 -15.58 3.65
N PHE A 34 -8.65 -14.37 4.21
CA PHE A 34 -9.89 -13.74 4.68
C PHE A 34 -10.90 -13.54 3.54
N LEU A 35 -10.42 -13.20 2.33
CA LEU A 35 -11.24 -13.03 1.14
C LEU A 35 -11.51 -14.35 0.39
N ASN A 36 -10.95 -15.47 0.86
CA ASN A 36 -11.01 -16.78 0.22
C ASN A 36 -10.53 -16.73 -1.24
N MET A 37 -9.33 -16.18 -1.43
CA MET A 37 -8.67 -16.03 -2.73
C MET A 37 -7.27 -16.63 -2.72
N GLU A 38 -6.84 -17.13 -3.87
CA GLU A 38 -5.43 -17.45 -4.10
C GLU A 38 -4.58 -16.17 -4.07
N LEU A 39 -3.35 -16.28 -3.58
CA LEU A 39 -2.51 -15.11 -3.33
C LEU A 39 -2.21 -14.31 -4.61
N LYS A 40 -1.99 -15.00 -5.74
CA LYS A 40 -1.72 -14.33 -7.02
C LYS A 40 -2.95 -13.59 -7.55
N ASP A 41 -4.13 -14.21 -7.49
CA ASP A 41 -5.39 -13.55 -7.88
C ASP A 41 -5.71 -12.36 -6.96
N PHE A 42 -5.37 -12.47 -5.68
CA PHE A 42 -5.51 -11.39 -4.71
C PHE A 42 -4.58 -10.22 -5.07
N PHE A 43 -3.32 -10.51 -5.40
CA PHE A 43 -2.36 -9.52 -5.86
C PHE A 43 -2.87 -8.78 -7.11
N ASP A 44 -3.22 -9.53 -8.16
CA ASP A 44 -3.66 -8.96 -9.45
C ASP A 44 -4.93 -8.10 -9.33
N LYS A 45 -5.79 -8.44 -8.36
CA LYS A 45 -7.10 -7.79 -8.22
C LYS A 45 -7.10 -6.61 -7.25
N TYR A 46 -6.19 -6.56 -6.28
CA TYR A 46 -6.31 -5.60 -5.18
C TYR A 46 -5.02 -4.98 -4.67
N LEU A 47 -3.86 -5.46 -5.11
CA LEU A 47 -2.58 -4.99 -4.59
C LEU A 47 -1.81 -4.24 -5.67
N SER A 48 -0.84 -3.46 -5.24
CA SER A 48 0.17 -2.86 -6.11
C SER A 48 1.53 -3.00 -5.44
N ILE A 49 2.58 -2.92 -6.25
CA ILE A 49 3.94 -2.80 -5.73
C ILE A 49 4.26 -1.31 -5.61
N GLU A 50 4.60 -0.87 -4.40
CA GLU A 50 5.16 0.45 -4.15
C GLU A 50 6.65 0.33 -3.83
N TRP A 51 7.35 1.46 -3.73
CA TRP A 51 8.77 1.48 -3.42
C TRP A 51 9.17 2.61 -2.48
N TRP A 52 10.27 2.37 -1.76
CA TRP A 52 10.92 3.32 -0.88
C TRP A 52 12.38 3.49 -1.27
N SER A 53 12.77 4.70 -1.65
CA SER A 53 14.18 5.06 -1.84
C SER A 53 14.73 5.65 -0.55
N GLY A 54 15.62 4.89 0.10
CA GLY A 54 16.25 5.27 1.36
C GLY A 54 17.72 4.87 1.42
N LYS A 55 18.44 5.39 2.42
CA LYS A 55 19.84 5.00 2.65
C LYS A 55 19.95 3.62 3.31
N GLU A 56 18.87 3.13 3.88
CA GLU A 56 18.77 1.91 4.68
C GLU A 56 19.09 0.64 3.88
N SER A 57 18.84 0.68 2.57
CA SER A 57 19.10 -0.36 1.58
C SER A 57 20.43 -0.18 0.84
N GLY A 58 21.30 0.71 1.32
CA GLY A 58 22.54 1.05 0.62
C GLY A 58 22.31 1.82 -0.69
N GLY A 59 21.20 2.57 -0.78
CA GLY A 59 20.84 3.37 -1.95
C GLY A 59 20.10 2.62 -3.04
N LYS A 60 19.57 1.42 -2.75
CA LYS A 60 18.68 0.66 -3.64
C LYS A 60 17.22 0.90 -3.27
N ASP A 61 16.30 0.74 -4.19
CA ASP A 61 14.88 0.81 -3.84
C ASP A 61 14.44 -0.41 -3.05
N ILE A 62 13.58 -0.19 -2.07
CA ILE A 62 12.93 -1.26 -1.32
C ILE A 62 11.50 -1.36 -1.82
N PHE A 63 11.16 -2.49 -2.41
CA PHE A 63 9.81 -2.75 -2.91
C PHE A 63 8.93 -3.34 -1.81
N VAL A 64 7.70 -2.84 -1.76
CA VAL A 64 6.71 -3.19 -0.73
C VAL A 64 5.38 -3.50 -1.41
N ILE A 65 4.56 -4.33 -0.78
CA ILE A 65 3.22 -4.62 -1.26
C ILE A 65 2.21 -3.82 -0.42
N ALA A 66 1.31 -3.12 -1.12
CA ALA A 66 0.28 -2.29 -0.53
C ALA A 66 -1.08 -2.61 -1.18
N PRO A 67 -2.21 -2.27 -0.53
CA PRO A 67 -3.47 -2.15 -1.25
C PRO A 67 -3.30 -1.19 -2.42
N ALA A 68 -3.86 -1.53 -3.56
CA ALA A 68 -3.80 -0.64 -4.72
C ALA A 68 -4.63 0.63 -4.48
N VAL A 69 -4.12 1.73 -5.00
CA VAL A 69 -4.98 2.84 -5.43
C VAL A 69 -5.75 2.36 -6.67
N VAL A 70 -7.05 2.68 -6.71
CA VAL A 70 -7.93 2.30 -7.83
C VAL A 70 -7.33 2.74 -9.17
N GLY A 71 -7.15 1.78 -10.08
CA GLY A 71 -6.48 1.95 -11.37
C GLY A 71 -5.04 1.43 -11.43
N TYR A 72 -4.48 0.96 -10.31
CA TYR A 72 -3.13 0.39 -10.21
C TYR A 72 -3.13 -1.05 -9.66
N GLU A 73 -4.29 -1.73 -9.68
CA GLU A 73 -4.39 -3.13 -9.27
C GLU A 73 -3.50 -4.03 -10.15
N GLY A 74 -2.67 -4.86 -9.51
CA GLY A 74 -1.73 -5.76 -10.17
C GLY A 74 -0.50 -5.07 -10.77
N GLU A 75 -0.31 -3.77 -10.55
CA GLU A 75 0.71 -2.96 -11.22
C GLU A 75 1.81 -2.45 -10.27
N MET A 76 2.90 -1.95 -10.86
CA MET A 76 3.86 -1.10 -10.16
C MET A 76 3.27 0.31 -10.02
N ALA A 77 3.17 0.79 -8.80
CA ALA A 77 2.67 2.13 -8.50
C ALA A 77 3.66 3.22 -8.97
N PRO A 78 3.15 4.41 -9.32
CA PRO A 78 4.01 5.58 -9.54
C PRO A 78 4.72 6.00 -8.25
N CYS A 79 5.68 6.93 -8.34
CA CYS A 79 6.46 7.42 -7.19
C CYS A 79 5.61 7.94 -6.01
N ASP A 80 4.44 8.53 -6.28
CA ASP A 80 3.50 9.03 -5.26
C ASP A 80 2.08 8.61 -5.63
N PRO A 81 1.69 7.35 -5.35
CA PRO A 81 0.38 6.85 -5.71
C PRO A 81 -0.67 7.50 -4.82
N ARG A 82 -1.52 8.32 -5.44
CA ARG A 82 -2.62 9.00 -4.75
C ARG A 82 -3.95 8.65 -5.35
N GLY A 83 -4.90 8.33 -4.49
CA GLY A 83 -6.29 8.11 -4.85
C GLY A 83 -7.01 7.21 -3.87
N ARG A 84 -8.18 6.74 -4.30
CA ARG A 84 -9.04 5.88 -3.49
C ARG A 84 -8.43 4.49 -3.38
N CYS A 85 -8.30 3.98 -2.16
CA CYS A 85 -7.96 2.60 -1.88
C CYS A 85 -9.00 1.64 -2.49
N THR A 86 -8.55 0.56 -3.12
CA THR A 86 -9.44 -0.44 -3.72
C THR A 86 -10.40 -1.09 -2.72
N PHE A 87 -10.06 -1.14 -1.43
CA PHE A 87 -10.93 -1.73 -0.39
C PHE A 87 -11.90 -0.74 0.26
N LEU A 88 -11.86 0.55 -0.11
CA LEU A 88 -12.83 1.53 0.38
C LEU A 88 -14.14 1.37 -0.41
N THR A 89 -15.19 0.86 0.23
CA THR A 89 -16.51 0.66 -0.39
C THR A 89 -17.21 2.00 -0.66
N LYS A 90 -18.30 1.96 -1.44
CA LYS A 90 -19.13 3.13 -1.72
C LYS A 90 -19.78 3.72 -0.46
N ASP A 91 -19.94 2.91 0.57
CA ASP A 91 -20.50 3.31 1.86
C ASP A 91 -19.41 3.81 2.83
N ASN A 92 -18.19 4.09 2.33
CA ASN A 92 -17.02 4.52 3.09
C ASN A 92 -16.58 3.52 4.17
N LEU A 93 -16.78 2.22 3.93
CA LEU A 93 -16.32 1.16 4.82
C LEU A 93 -15.10 0.46 4.22
N CYS A 94 -14.19 0.00 5.08
CA CYS A 94 -13.06 -0.82 4.63
C CYS A 94 -13.50 -2.29 4.53
N GLN A 95 -13.47 -2.86 3.32
CA GLN A 95 -13.88 -4.24 3.06
C GLN A 95 -13.04 -5.28 3.81
N ILE A 96 -11.76 -4.97 4.09
CA ILE A 96 -10.82 -5.86 4.77
C ILE A 96 -10.51 -5.38 6.20
N HIS A 97 -11.40 -4.59 6.82
CA HIS A 97 -11.12 -3.93 8.10
C HIS A 97 -10.53 -4.86 9.20
N PRO A 98 -11.03 -6.11 9.40
CA PRO A 98 -10.48 -7.01 10.42
C PRO A 98 -9.02 -7.44 10.18
N VAL A 99 -8.56 -7.37 8.94
CA VAL A 99 -7.23 -7.80 8.47
C VAL A 99 -6.53 -6.68 7.69
N LYS A 100 -6.86 -5.42 7.99
CA LYS A 100 -6.32 -4.26 7.28
C LYS A 100 -4.78 -4.19 7.42
N PRO A 101 -4.08 -3.51 6.49
CA PRO A 101 -2.64 -3.33 6.56
C PRO A 101 -2.20 -2.79 7.93
N PHE A 102 -1.02 -3.20 8.38
CA PHE A 102 -0.48 -2.76 9.67
C PHE A 102 -0.44 -1.24 9.77
N GLU A 103 0.02 -0.55 8.72
CA GLU A 103 0.06 0.92 8.72
C GLU A 103 -1.33 1.53 8.92
N CYS A 104 -2.36 1.01 8.23
CA CYS A 104 -3.75 1.39 8.42
C CYS A 104 -4.31 1.05 9.82
N ALA A 105 -3.75 0.04 10.49
CA ALA A 105 -4.16 -0.37 11.83
C ALA A 105 -3.62 0.56 12.91
N VAL A 106 -2.37 1.01 12.75
CA VAL A 106 -1.69 1.86 13.72
C VAL A 106 -1.82 3.35 13.42
N TYR A 107 -2.28 3.73 12.22
CA TYR A 107 -2.57 5.12 11.85
C TYR A 107 -3.69 5.69 12.74
N HIS A 108 -3.31 6.26 13.87
CA HIS A 108 -4.14 7.08 14.72
C HIS A 108 -4.07 8.53 14.26
N HIS A 109 -5.23 9.18 14.14
CA HIS A 109 -5.35 10.60 13.79
C HIS A 109 -4.72 11.56 14.80
N ASP A 110 -4.29 11.05 15.96
CA ASP A 110 -3.60 11.80 17.02
C ASP A 110 -2.07 11.57 17.02
N MET A 111 -1.54 10.77 16.08
CA MET A 111 -0.09 10.58 15.99
C MET A 111 0.60 11.82 15.43
N ALA A 112 1.69 12.22 16.10
CA ALA A 112 2.59 13.23 15.58
C ALA A 112 3.18 12.78 14.22
N SER A 113 3.35 13.73 13.30
CA SER A 113 3.80 13.47 11.91
C SER A 113 5.09 12.66 11.81
N ASP A 114 6.01 12.84 12.76
CA ASP A 114 7.32 12.17 12.76
C ASP A 114 7.21 10.69 13.12
N VAL A 115 6.20 10.30 13.91
CA VAL A 115 5.90 8.90 14.20
C VAL A 115 5.43 8.18 12.93
N GLY A 116 4.56 8.82 12.14
CA GLY A 116 4.11 8.27 10.86
C GLY A 116 5.24 8.07 9.85
N LYS A 117 6.18 9.03 9.76
CA LYS A 117 7.34 8.91 8.86
C LYS A 117 8.28 7.76 9.25
N ASN A 118 8.55 7.60 10.53
CA ASN A 118 9.41 6.51 11.01
C ASN A 118 8.75 5.15 10.78
N LEU A 119 7.44 5.05 11.00
CA LEU A 119 6.66 3.85 10.73
C LEU A 119 6.74 3.42 9.26
N HIS A 120 6.50 4.34 8.33
CA HIS A 120 6.52 4.04 6.90
C HIS A 120 7.89 3.49 6.46
N LYS A 121 8.97 4.12 6.94
CA LYS A 121 10.34 3.66 6.73
C LYS A 121 10.60 2.27 7.34
N GLU A 122 10.17 2.04 8.58
CA GLU A 122 10.35 0.75 9.26
C GLU A 122 9.61 -0.38 8.52
N LEU A 123 8.42 -0.08 8.00
CA LEU A 123 7.67 -0.99 7.15
C LEU A 123 8.42 -1.32 5.86
N ALA A 124 8.94 -0.32 5.13
CA ALA A 124 9.78 -0.58 3.97
C ALA A 124 10.96 -1.50 4.32
N VAL A 125 11.73 -1.17 5.36
CA VAL A 125 12.89 -1.98 5.78
C VAL A 125 12.50 -3.43 6.10
N SER A 126 11.31 -3.67 6.64
CA SER A 126 10.84 -5.02 6.93
C SER A 126 10.71 -5.90 5.68
N TRP A 127 10.46 -5.29 4.50
CA TRP A 127 10.34 -6.00 3.22
C TRP A 127 11.67 -6.42 2.59
N ILE A 128 12.81 -5.91 3.05
CA ILE A 128 14.13 -6.25 2.47
C ILE A 128 14.37 -7.77 2.43
N ARG A 129 14.01 -8.48 3.49
CA ARG A 129 14.19 -9.94 3.58
C ARG A 129 13.14 -10.74 2.80
N PHE A 130 12.10 -10.07 2.32
CA PHE A 130 10.96 -10.64 1.61
C PHE A 130 10.94 -10.20 0.15
N HIS A 131 12.02 -9.61 -0.36
CA HIS A 131 12.15 -9.21 -1.76
C HIS A 131 11.77 -10.33 -2.74
N GLN A 132 12.14 -11.58 -2.43
CA GLN A 132 11.81 -12.71 -3.29
C GLN A 132 10.30 -12.93 -3.45
N GLN A 133 9.51 -12.65 -2.41
CA GLN A 133 8.04 -12.72 -2.50
C GLN A 133 7.51 -11.65 -3.47
N VAL A 134 8.09 -10.46 -3.46
CA VAL A 134 7.74 -9.39 -4.41
C VAL A 134 8.05 -9.83 -5.84
N VAL A 135 9.24 -10.38 -6.09
CA VAL A 135 9.66 -10.90 -7.40
C VAL A 135 8.72 -11.99 -7.90
N GLU A 136 8.34 -12.93 -7.03
CA GLU A 136 7.44 -14.04 -7.37
C GLU A 136 6.03 -13.56 -7.73
N LEU A 137 5.48 -12.62 -6.97
CA LEU A 137 4.15 -12.07 -7.24
C LEU A 137 4.13 -11.18 -8.48
N TRP A 138 5.20 -10.40 -8.69
CA TRP A 138 5.37 -9.54 -9.86
C TRP A 138 5.61 -10.35 -11.14
N GLY A 139 6.31 -11.49 -11.03
CA GLY A 139 6.76 -12.29 -12.18
C GLY A 139 8.09 -11.82 -12.78
N GLY A 140 8.89 -11.05 -12.05
CA GLY A 140 10.18 -10.52 -12.51
C GLY A 140 10.87 -9.62 -11.48
N GLU A 141 12.06 -9.12 -11.81
CA GLU A 141 12.74 -8.13 -10.96
C GLU A 141 11.98 -6.80 -11.02
N PRO A 142 11.51 -6.25 -9.90
CA PRO A 142 10.83 -4.96 -9.89
C PRO A 142 11.84 -3.81 -10.14
N GLU A 143 11.40 -2.80 -10.89
CA GLU A 143 12.18 -1.59 -11.17
C GLU A 143 11.35 -0.36 -10.79
N ALA A 144 11.92 0.52 -9.97
CA ALA A 144 11.32 1.81 -9.69
C ALA A 144 11.43 2.67 -10.95
N ARG A 145 10.29 3.13 -11.46
CA ARG A 145 10.27 4.10 -12.56
C ARG A 145 10.13 5.49 -11.96
N GLU A 146 11.22 6.26 -12.01
CA GLU A 146 11.09 7.71 -11.85
C GLU A 146 10.41 8.30 -13.09
N PRO A 147 9.50 9.27 -12.92
CA PRO A 147 8.91 9.97 -14.05
C PRO A 147 10.03 10.67 -14.86
N GLU A 148 10.11 10.39 -16.16
CA GLU A 148 11.14 10.96 -17.05
C GLU A 148 10.99 12.49 -17.19
N SER A 149 9.80 13.02 -16.90
CA SER A 149 9.50 14.44 -16.91
C SER A 149 8.40 14.82 -15.90
N PHE A 150 8.32 16.12 -15.59
CA PHE A 150 7.24 16.69 -14.77
C PHE A 150 5.82 16.38 -15.31
N LEU A 151 5.68 16.12 -16.62
CA LEU A 151 4.41 15.78 -17.26
C LEU A 151 3.97 14.34 -16.95
N ASP A 152 4.93 13.45 -16.63
CA ASP A 152 4.67 12.04 -16.31
C ASP A 152 4.24 11.84 -14.85
N MET A 153 4.29 12.90 -14.03
CA MET A 153 3.78 12.90 -12.65
C MET A 153 2.25 13.07 -12.58
N TRP A 154 1.56 13.29 -13.70
CA TRP A 154 0.13 13.55 -13.74
C TRP A 154 -0.65 12.34 -14.26
N PRO A 155 -1.71 11.87 -13.55
CA PRO A 155 -2.47 10.70 -14.01
C PRO A 155 -3.13 10.99 -15.37
N VAL A 156 -3.01 10.02 -16.28
CA VAL A 156 -3.62 10.05 -17.61
C VAL A 156 -5.15 10.19 -17.44
N GLY A 157 -5.72 11.34 -17.83
CA GLY A 157 -7.18 11.54 -17.84
C GLY A 157 -7.72 12.85 -17.27
N MET A 158 -6.88 13.72 -16.69
CA MET A 158 -7.30 15.07 -16.33
C MET A 158 -7.11 16.00 -17.54
N THR A 159 -8.20 16.21 -18.29
CA THR A 159 -8.30 17.29 -19.28
C THR A 159 -8.43 18.63 -18.56
N MET A 160 -7.72 19.65 -19.06
CA MET A 160 -7.85 21.04 -18.61
C MET A 160 -9.25 21.60 -18.89
#